data_AF-A0A1I6X118-F1
#
_entry.id   AF-A0A1I6X118-F1
#
_cell.length_a   1.000
_cell.length_b   1.000
_cell.length_c   1.000
_cell.angle_alpha   90.00
_cell.angle_beta   90.00
_cell.angle_gamma   90.00
#
_symmetry.space_group_name_H-M   'P 1'
#
loop_
_entity.id
_entity.type
_entity.pdbx_description
1 polymer ?
#
loop_
_entity_poly.entity_id
_entity_poly.type
_entity_poly.pdbx_seq_one_letter_code
_entity_poly.pdbx_strand_id
1 'polypeptide(L)'
;MKLQCKDDLLLCRRNELVPDNPTVEEHGIAGLLKYRMNRNKMHPDSIYQGYDEVTHKYYGTSKTAEYFKEIYGIDPLTIGSSDTIFNCWSFLKRFLSGVVEGENHMEEYVIQNIDTVFEGYPIIRTKLDRLADYHHSLANFMLAPIGFNGSPSHDGKGNFFRDNDMPDVYYKRAEVDFPEMYQWINNHMEEYSLQCFKEFESYLVDKAANVVLDVTNDAELTKFEKSIDNAITCIEQRAENLWNNMENR
;
A
#
# COMPACT_ATOMS: atom_id res chain seq x y z
N MET A 1 18.36 -8.98 -9.38
CA MET A 1 19.10 -7.80 -8.85
C MET A 1 19.29 -8.03 -7.36
N LYS A 2 20.37 -7.53 -6.73
CA LYS A 2 20.64 -7.83 -5.32
C LYS A 2 20.43 -6.58 -4.46
N LEU A 3 19.72 -6.71 -3.35
CA LEU A 3 19.58 -5.65 -2.35
C LEU A 3 20.94 -5.43 -1.66
N GLN A 4 21.39 -4.19 -1.56
CA GLN A 4 22.72 -3.82 -1.05
C GLN A 4 22.67 -3.14 0.32
N CYS A 5 21.58 -2.43 0.62
CA CYS A 5 21.35 -1.83 1.92
C CYS A 5 19.84 -1.78 2.25
N LYS A 6 19.49 -1.45 3.49
CA LYS A 6 18.09 -1.30 3.91
C LYS A 6 17.31 -0.28 3.09
N ASP A 7 17.96 0.79 2.63
CA ASP A 7 17.29 1.87 1.89
C ASP A 7 16.76 1.39 0.54
N ASP A 8 17.35 0.32 -0.02
CA ASP A 8 16.85 -0.34 -1.22
C ASP A 8 15.42 -0.88 -1.06
N LEU A 9 15.01 -1.23 0.16
CA LEU A 9 13.65 -1.70 0.45
C LEU A 9 12.62 -0.56 0.41
N LEU A 10 13.06 0.68 0.62
CA LEU A 10 12.21 1.87 0.66
C LEU A 10 12.07 2.57 -0.70
N LEU A 11 12.94 2.25 -1.66
CA LEU A 11 12.87 2.83 -3.00
C LEU A 11 11.55 2.51 -3.70
N CYS A 12 11.00 3.50 -4.40
CA CYS A 12 9.87 3.28 -5.27
C CYS A 12 10.32 2.51 -6.52
N ARG A 13 9.84 1.27 -6.69
CA ARG A 13 10.30 0.36 -7.76
C ARG A 13 9.26 0.07 -8.84
N ARG A 14 8.21 0.90 -8.95
CA ARG A 14 7.06 0.66 -9.87
C ARG A 14 7.46 0.31 -11.32
N ASN A 15 8.39 1.08 -11.91
CA ASN A 15 8.86 0.86 -13.29
C ASN A 15 9.77 -0.37 -13.39
N GLU A 16 10.48 -0.68 -12.31
CA GLU A 16 11.41 -1.79 -12.26
C GLU A 16 10.68 -3.13 -12.13
N LEU A 17 9.70 -3.22 -11.24
CA LEU A 17 8.99 -4.45 -10.90
C LEU A 17 8.10 -4.95 -12.05
N VAL A 18 7.54 -4.02 -12.83
CA VAL A 18 6.72 -4.36 -14.02
C VAL A 18 7.15 -3.48 -15.20
N PRO A 19 8.26 -3.81 -15.87
CA PRO A 19 8.81 -3.00 -16.96
C PRO A 19 7.91 -2.93 -18.19
N ASP A 20 6.93 -3.83 -18.29
CA ASP A 20 5.94 -3.86 -19.37
C ASP A 20 4.80 -2.86 -19.18
N ASN A 21 4.68 -2.26 -17.99
CA ASN A 21 3.76 -1.14 -17.75
C ASN A 21 4.32 0.14 -18.38
N PRO A 22 3.46 1.13 -18.73
CA PRO A 22 3.95 2.44 -19.14
C PRO A 22 4.82 3.06 -18.05
N THR A 23 6.00 3.54 -18.43
CA THR A 23 6.95 4.19 -17.52
C THR A 23 6.36 5.47 -16.94
N VAL A 24 6.53 5.65 -15.64
CA VAL A 24 6.18 6.88 -14.92
C VAL A 24 7.45 7.52 -14.41
N GLU A 25 7.79 8.70 -14.95
CA GLU A 25 9.03 9.42 -14.59
C GLU A 25 8.86 10.26 -13.32
N GLU A 26 7.62 10.56 -12.95
CA GLU A 26 7.30 11.37 -11.78
C GLU A 26 7.37 10.57 -10.48
N HIS A 27 7.74 11.29 -9.42
CA HIS A 27 7.75 10.81 -8.04
C HIS A 27 6.53 11.33 -7.26
N GLY A 28 6.38 10.86 -6.03
CA GLY A 28 5.36 11.31 -5.09
C GLY A 28 3.94 11.13 -5.59
N ILE A 29 3.07 12.05 -5.21
CA ILE A 29 1.64 12.05 -5.56
C ILE A 29 1.46 12.03 -7.07
N ALA A 30 2.19 12.88 -7.81
CA ALA A 30 2.10 12.94 -9.27
C ALA A 30 2.43 11.58 -9.91
N GLY A 31 3.50 10.92 -9.44
CA GLY A 31 3.86 9.58 -9.88
C GLY A 31 2.81 8.51 -9.56
N LEU A 32 2.22 8.57 -8.36
CA LEU A 32 1.11 7.68 -7.97
C LEU A 32 -0.12 7.87 -8.87
N LEU A 33 -0.55 9.10 -9.08
CA LEU A 33 -1.73 9.41 -9.88
C LEU A 33 -1.54 9.02 -11.35
N LYS A 34 -0.38 9.34 -11.94
CA LYS A 34 -0.05 8.92 -13.31
C LYS A 34 -0.04 7.41 -13.45
N TYR A 35 0.56 6.71 -12.50
CA TYR A 35 0.52 5.25 -12.48
C TYR A 35 -0.91 4.72 -12.46
N ARG A 36 -1.79 5.28 -11.63
CA ARG A 36 -3.20 4.86 -11.54
C ARG A 36 -4.01 5.12 -12.81
N MET A 37 -3.71 6.20 -13.52
CA MET A 37 -4.35 6.55 -14.79
C MET A 37 -3.87 5.69 -15.96
N ASN A 38 -2.71 5.04 -15.83
CA ASN A 38 -2.19 4.15 -16.86
C ASN A 38 -3.03 2.87 -16.99
N ARG A 39 -3.13 2.36 -18.22
CA ARG A 39 -3.65 1.00 -18.49
C ARG A 39 -2.55 -0.03 -18.21
N ASN A 40 -2.21 -0.19 -16.93
CA ASN A 40 -1.18 -1.13 -16.49
C ASN A 40 -1.60 -2.57 -16.82
N LYS A 41 -0.63 -3.38 -17.23
CA LYS A 41 -0.84 -4.81 -17.48
C LYS A 41 -0.93 -5.59 -16.16
N MET A 42 -0.16 -5.19 -15.16
CA MET A 42 -0.12 -5.84 -13.85
C MET A 42 0.20 -4.84 -12.74
N HIS A 43 -0.16 -5.20 -11.50
CA HIS A 43 0.25 -4.45 -10.32
C HIS A 43 1.70 -4.79 -9.90
N PRO A 44 2.44 -3.85 -9.28
CA PRO A 44 3.85 -4.05 -8.95
C PRO A 44 4.05 -5.00 -7.78
N ASP A 45 3.02 -5.25 -6.97
CA ASP A 45 3.06 -6.25 -5.91
C ASP A 45 2.83 -7.67 -6.42
N SER A 46 2.33 -7.90 -7.64
CA SER A 46 2.05 -9.24 -8.17
C SER A 46 3.27 -10.17 -8.08
N ILE A 47 3.11 -11.35 -7.47
CA ILE A 47 4.12 -12.42 -7.43
C ILE A 47 4.13 -13.31 -8.69
N TYR A 48 3.14 -13.15 -9.57
CA TYR A 48 3.01 -13.89 -10.82
C TYR A 48 3.39 -13.03 -12.01
N GLN A 49 3.94 -13.67 -13.06
CA GLN A 49 4.33 -12.99 -14.30
C GLN A 49 3.12 -12.61 -15.16
N GLY A 50 1.99 -13.29 -15.00
CA GLY A 50 0.77 -13.00 -15.72
C GLY A 50 -0.39 -13.91 -15.33
N TYR A 51 -1.53 -13.62 -15.95
CA TYR A 51 -2.76 -14.39 -15.85
C TYR A 51 -3.19 -14.84 -17.24
N ASP A 52 -3.48 -16.13 -17.40
CA ASP A 52 -4.01 -16.71 -18.62
C ASP A 52 -5.54 -16.69 -18.55
N GLU A 53 -6.15 -15.83 -19.38
CA GLU A 53 -7.61 -15.64 -19.45
C GLU A 53 -8.37 -16.86 -19.97
N VAL A 54 -7.72 -17.77 -20.71
CA VAL A 54 -8.36 -18.97 -21.26
C VAL A 54 -8.43 -20.08 -20.22
N THR A 55 -7.33 -20.27 -19.48
CA THR A 55 -7.23 -21.32 -18.46
C THR A 55 -7.62 -20.83 -17.06
N HIS A 56 -7.83 -19.52 -16.91
CA HIS A 56 -8.10 -18.84 -15.65
C HIS A 56 -7.03 -19.09 -14.59
N LYS A 57 -5.75 -19.11 -14.98
CA LYS A 57 -4.61 -19.44 -14.11
C LYS A 57 -3.50 -18.41 -14.18
N TYR A 58 -2.95 -18.09 -13.01
CA TYR A 58 -1.70 -17.36 -12.92
C TYR A 58 -0.52 -18.23 -13.35
N TYR A 59 0.50 -17.63 -13.93
CA TYR A 59 1.71 -18.32 -14.37
C TYR A 59 2.98 -17.48 -14.16
N GLY A 60 4.11 -18.17 -14.19
CA GLY A 60 5.44 -17.57 -14.11
C GLY A 60 5.76 -16.97 -12.75
N THR A 61 7.00 -16.50 -12.63
CA THR A 61 7.53 -15.82 -11.43
C THR A 61 7.82 -14.38 -11.81
N SER A 62 7.24 -13.42 -11.08
CA SER A 62 7.51 -12.00 -11.29
C SER A 62 8.82 -11.55 -10.63
N LYS A 63 9.25 -10.32 -10.92
CA LYS A 63 10.36 -9.68 -10.19
C LYS A 63 10.06 -9.51 -8.70
N THR A 64 8.82 -9.22 -8.34
CA THR A 64 8.41 -9.11 -6.94
C THR A 64 8.55 -10.44 -6.22
N ALA A 65 8.23 -11.55 -6.89
CA ALA A 65 8.49 -12.87 -6.33
C ALA A 65 9.99 -13.17 -6.17
N GLU A 66 10.84 -12.73 -7.10
CA GLU A 66 12.30 -12.82 -6.93
C GLU A 66 12.77 -12.04 -5.69
N TYR A 67 12.28 -10.83 -5.50
CA TYR A 67 12.56 -10.04 -4.31
C TYR A 67 12.05 -10.70 -3.04
N PHE A 68 10.86 -11.28 -3.06
CA PHE A 68 10.32 -11.98 -1.90
C PHE A 68 11.13 -13.22 -1.55
N LYS A 69 11.71 -13.93 -2.53
CA LYS A 69 12.66 -15.02 -2.25
C LYS A 69 13.90 -14.51 -1.52
N GLU A 70 14.44 -13.37 -1.95
CA GLU A 70 15.59 -12.73 -1.29
C GLU A 70 15.24 -12.21 0.12
N ILE A 71 14.08 -11.56 0.26
CA ILE A 71 13.64 -10.93 1.50
C ILE A 71 13.15 -11.97 2.52
N TYR A 72 12.44 -13.01 2.13
CA TYR A 72 11.80 -13.97 3.06
C TYR A 72 12.48 -15.35 3.07
N GLY A 73 13.34 -15.67 2.11
CA GLY A 73 14.07 -16.94 2.10
C GLY A 73 13.17 -18.15 1.82
N ILE A 74 11.96 -17.90 1.31
CA ILE A 74 10.97 -18.91 0.95
C ILE A 74 10.51 -18.70 -0.50
N ASP A 75 9.88 -19.70 -1.09
CA ASP A 75 9.20 -19.53 -2.38
C ASP A 75 7.84 -18.84 -2.18
N PRO A 76 7.65 -17.56 -2.58
CA PRO A 76 6.41 -16.82 -2.34
C PRO A 76 5.17 -17.49 -2.95
N LEU A 77 5.36 -18.29 -4.01
CA LEU A 77 4.29 -19.03 -4.66
C LEU A 77 3.65 -20.08 -3.74
N THR A 78 4.34 -20.52 -2.66
CA THR A 78 3.75 -21.43 -1.67
C THR A 78 2.76 -20.74 -0.74
N ILE A 79 2.84 -19.41 -0.60
CA ILE A 79 1.84 -18.61 0.12
C ILE A 79 0.66 -18.28 -0.81
N GLY A 80 0.96 -18.00 -2.07
CA GLY A 80 -0.02 -17.96 -3.15
C GLY A 80 -0.50 -16.57 -3.56
N SER A 81 -0.20 -15.52 -2.79
CA SER A 81 -0.45 -14.13 -3.18
C SER A 81 0.52 -13.15 -2.48
N SER A 82 0.36 -11.89 -2.81
CA SER A 82 0.97 -10.73 -2.16
C SER A 82 -0.06 -9.62 -2.01
N ASP A 83 0.27 -8.63 -1.21
CA ASP A 83 -0.53 -7.42 -1.06
C ASP A 83 0.32 -6.22 -0.66
N THR A 84 -0.21 -5.03 -0.88
CA THR A 84 0.32 -3.76 -0.39
C THR A 84 -0.28 -3.44 0.97
N ILE A 85 0.56 -3.28 2.01
CA ILE A 85 0.09 -3.01 3.38
C ILE A 85 -0.62 -1.66 3.43
N PHE A 86 0.08 -0.58 3.05
CA PHE A 86 -0.47 0.78 3.05
C PHE A 86 -0.80 1.24 1.64
N ASN A 87 -2.07 1.53 1.40
CA ASN A 87 -2.52 2.13 0.14
C ASN A 87 -2.52 3.66 0.24
N CYS A 88 -1.49 4.32 -0.28
CA CYS A 88 -1.39 5.78 -0.26
C CYS A 88 -2.58 6.46 -0.94
N TRP A 89 -3.23 5.80 -1.92
CA TRP A 89 -4.44 6.34 -2.54
C TRP A 89 -5.57 6.53 -1.54
N SER A 90 -5.72 5.64 -0.54
CA SER A 90 -6.76 5.78 0.49
C SER A 90 -6.56 7.04 1.33
N PHE A 91 -5.31 7.37 1.69
CA PHE A 91 -4.98 8.61 2.39
C PHE A 91 -5.22 9.83 1.50
N LEU A 92 -4.66 9.80 0.29
CA LEU A 92 -4.73 10.90 -0.65
C LEU A 92 -6.18 11.22 -1.02
N LYS A 93 -6.99 10.21 -1.35
CA LYS A 93 -8.41 10.39 -1.71
C LYS A 93 -9.20 11.06 -0.61
N ARG A 94 -8.99 10.68 0.66
CA ARG A 94 -9.68 11.31 1.80
C ARG A 94 -9.35 12.80 1.91
N PHE A 95 -8.08 13.15 1.75
CA PHE A 95 -7.65 14.55 1.73
C PHE A 95 -8.26 15.30 0.53
N LEU A 96 -8.09 14.76 -0.67
CA LEU A 96 -8.58 15.37 -1.91
C LEU A 96 -10.09 15.56 -1.90
N SER A 97 -10.87 14.63 -1.37
CA SER A 97 -12.33 14.79 -1.25
C SER A 97 -12.74 15.94 -0.33
N GLY A 98 -11.88 16.37 0.60
CA GLY A 98 -12.12 17.52 1.47
C GLY A 98 -11.66 18.85 0.87
N VAL A 99 -10.81 18.82 -0.16
CA VAL A 99 -10.24 20.02 -0.81
C VAL A 99 -10.87 20.30 -2.17
N VAL A 100 -11.14 19.24 -2.94
CA VAL A 100 -11.56 19.26 -4.34
C VAL A 100 -12.97 18.68 -4.41
N GLU A 101 -13.97 19.49 -4.05
CA GLU A 101 -15.37 19.07 -4.05
C GLU A 101 -15.92 18.85 -5.47
N GLY A 102 -16.47 17.67 -5.74
CA GLY A 102 -17.34 17.44 -6.91
C GLY A 102 -16.65 17.31 -8.28
N GLU A 103 -15.32 17.25 -8.34
CA GLU A 103 -14.60 17.15 -9.61
C GLU A 103 -14.66 15.74 -10.23
N ASN A 104 -15.20 15.66 -11.45
CA ASN A 104 -15.03 14.48 -12.30
C ASN A 104 -13.57 14.40 -12.75
N HIS A 105 -12.98 13.20 -12.79
CA HIS A 105 -11.55 12.99 -13.15
C HIS A 105 -10.55 13.61 -12.16
N MET A 106 -10.79 13.39 -10.87
CA MET A 106 -9.95 13.88 -9.77
C MET A 106 -8.44 13.68 -9.98
N GLU A 107 -7.99 12.53 -10.49
CA GLU A 107 -6.57 12.27 -10.70
C GLU A 107 -5.92 13.23 -11.70
N GLU A 108 -6.56 13.49 -12.84
CA GLU A 108 -6.05 14.39 -13.88
C GLU A 108 -6.04 15.84 -13.39
N TYR A 109 -7.13 16.26 -12.76
CA TYR A 109 -7.25 17.60 -12.18
C TYR A 109 -6.14 17.86 -11.15
N VAL A 110 -5.90 16.91 -10.25
CA VAL A 110 -4.89 17.06 -9.20
C VAL A 110 -3.49 17.11 -9.78
N ILE A 111 -3.17 16.33 -10.81
CA ILE A 111 -1.86 16.41 -11.47
C ILE A 111 -1.63 17.80 -12.07
N GLN A 112 -2.64 18.37 -12.75
CA GLN A 112 -2.53 19.67 -13.42
C GLN A 112 -2.49 20.84 -12.45
N ASN A 113 -3.09 20.68 -11.26
CA ASN A 113 -3.28 21.75 -10.28
C ASN A 113 -2.65 21.43 -8.91
N ILE A 114 -1.63 20.58 -8.87
CA ILE A 114 -1.09 20.03 -7.60
C ILE A 114 -0.64 21.13 -6.63
N ASP A 115 -0.04 22.21 -7.13
CA ASP A 115 0.42 23.32 -6.29
C ASP A 115 -0.78 24.06 -5.66
N THR A 116 -1.86 24.25 -6.41
CA THR A 116 -3.09 24.90 -5.93
C THR A 116 -3.86 24.02 -4.97
N VAL A 117 -3.98 22.71 -5.26
CA VAL A 117 -4.66 21.74 -4.38
C VAL A 117 -4.00 21.68 -3.00
N PHE A 118 -2.68 21.83 -2.94
CA PHE A 118 -1.94 21.80 -1.68
C PHE A 118 -1.58 23.19 -1.15
N GLU A 119 -2.17 24.26 -1.69
CA GLU A 119 -2.02 25.61 -1.16
C GLU A 119 -2.55 25.67 0.27
N GLY A 120 -1.74 26.15 1.22
CA GLY A 120 -2.06 26.11 2.65
C GLY A 120 -1.74 24.78 3.35
N TYR A 121 -1.36 23.73 2.61
CA TYR A 121 -1.07 22.39 3.16
C TYR A 121 0.32 21.81 2.74
N PRO A 122 1.42 22.60 2.75
CA PRO A 122 2.72 22.15 2.24
C PRO A 122 3.33 20.98 3.03
N ILE A 123 3.05 20.90 4.33
CA ILE A 123 3.51 19.82 5.19
C ILE A 123 2.81 18.50 4.83
N ILE A 124 1.49 18.54 4.65
CA ILE A 124 0.70 17.37 4.24
C ILE A 124 1.15 16.89 2.86
N ARG A 125 1.36 17.81 1.90
CA ARG A 125 1.91 17.47 0.58
C ARG A 125 3.20 16.69 0.70
N THR A 126 4.17 17.21 1.46
CA THR A 126 5.49 16.60 1.62
C THR A 126 5.39 15.18 2.18
N LYS A 127 4.51 14.96 3.17
CA LYS A 127 4.30 13.64 3.77
C LYS A 127 3.60 12.68 2.80
N LEU A 128 2.58 13.15 2.09
CA LEU A 128 1.87 12.34 1.10
C LEU A 128 2.74 12.01 -0.12
N ASP A 129 3.62 12.91 -0.57
CA ASP A 129 4.61 12.62 -1.61
C ASP A 129 5.53 11.48 -1.16
N ARG A 130 6.05 11.55 0.07
CA ARG A 130 6.89 10.47 0.61
C ARG A 130 6.14 9.14 0.71
N LEU A 131 4.91 9.14 1.23
CA LEU A 131 4.09 7.94 1.32
C LEU A 131 3.73 7.39 -0.08
N ALA A 132 3.53 8.25 -1.07
CA ALA A 132 3.24 7.87 -2.45
C ALA A 132 4.45 7.23 -3.16
N ASP A 133 5.67 7.62 -2.81
CA ASP A 133 6.87 6.91 -3.25
C ASP A 133 6.99 5.54 -2.57
N TYR A 134 6.75 5.47 -1.26
CA TYR A 134 6.74 4.21 -0.52
C TYR A 134 5.63 3.25 -0.93
N HIS A 135 4.54 3.72 -1.56
CA HIS A 135 3.44 2.87 -1.97
C HIS A 135 3.89 1.65 -2.80
N HIS A 136 4.87 1.84 -3.70
CA HIS A 136 5.45 0.77 -4.51
C HIS A 136 6.89 0.40 -4.09
N SER A 137 7.16 0.44 -2.79
CA SER A 137 8.42 -0.05 -2.22
C SER A 137 8.28 -1.49 -1.71
N LEU A 138 9.39 -2.22 -1.67
CA LEU A 138 9.41 -3.60 -1.19
C LEU A 138 9.06 -3.69 0.31
N ALA A 139 9.41 -2.67 1.08
CA ALA A 139 9.04 -2.55 2.49
C ALA A 139 7.54 -2.33 2.71
N ASN A 140 6.77 -1.91 1.69
CA ASN A 140 5.33 -1.78 1.79
C ASN A 140 4.57 -3.02 1.27
N PHE A 141 5.25 -3.92 0.58
CA PHE A 141 4.66 -5.17 0.09
C PHE A 141 4.84 -6.30 1.10
N MET A 142 3.85 -7.19 1.15
CA MET A 142 3.90 -8.39 1.96
C MET A 142 3.44 -9.60 1.17
N LEU A 143 3.90 -10.78 1.60
CA LEU A 143 3.23 -12.04 1.29
C LEU A 143 1.81 -12.02 1.85
N ALA A 144 0.88 -12.65 1.14
CA ALA A 144 -0.49 -12.78 1.60
C ALA A 144 -1.09 -14.10 1.12
N PRO A 145 -1.90 -14.80 1.94
CA PRO A 145 -2.60 -15.98 1.48
C PRO A 145 -3.63 -15.61 0.40
N ILE A 146 -4.00 -16.58 -0.43
CA ILE A 146 -5.08 -16.40 -1.41
C ILE A 146 -6.38 -16.01 -0.67
N GLY A 147 -7.04 -14.96 -1.16
CA GLY A 147 -8.29 -14.45 -0.58
C GLY A 147 -8.12 -13.34 0.46
N PHE A 148 -6.89 -12.91 0.78
CA PHE A 148 -6.63 -11.87 1.77
C PHE A 148 -7.37 -10.54 1.47
N ASN A 149 -7.35 -10.09 0.21
CA ASN A 149 -8.01 -8.85 -0.26
C ASN A 149 -9.50 -9.01 -0.57
N GLY A 150 -10.11 -10.11 -0.15
CA GLY A 150 -11.49 -10.41 -0.53
C GLY A 150 -11.62 -10.81 -2.01
N SER A 151 -12.85 -11.03 -2.44
CA SER A 151 -13.20 -11.23 -3.84
C SER A 151 -14.63 -10.73 -4.08
N PRO A 152 -15.16 -10.72 -5.32
CA PRO A 152 -16.54 -10.33 -5.56
C PRO A 152 -17.58 -11.12 -4.75
N SER A 153 -17.24 -12.33 -4.29
CA SER A 153 -18.14 -13.19 -3.51
C SER A 153 -17.87 -13.20 -1.99
N HIS A 154 -16.78 -12.58 -1.52
CA HIS A 154 -16.49 -12.50 -0.08
C HIS A 154 -15.70 -11.23 0.30
N ASP A 155 -15.96 -10.73 1.51
CA ASP A 155 -15.26 -9.58 2.08
C ASP A 155 -13.79 -9.91 2.41
N GLY A 156 -12.96 -8.90 2.64
CA GLY A 156 -11.55 -9.01 2.97
C GLY A 156 -10.89 -7.64 3.18
N LYS A 157 -9.55 -7.58 3.12
CA LYS A 157 -8.81 -6.32 3.20
C LYS A 157 -9.12 -5.45 1.99
N GLY A 158 -9.14 -4.13 2.20
CA GLY A 158 -9.34 -3.16 1.13
C GLY A 158 -10.81 -3.00 0.76
N ASN A 159 -11.74 -3.50 1.59
CA ASN A 159 -13.15 -3.24 1.34
C ASN A 159 -13.43 -1.76 1.50
N PHE A 160 -13.81 -1.15 0.38
CA PHE A 160 -14.10 0.27 0.28
C PHE A 160 -15.07 0.72 1.39
N PHE A 161 -16.19 0.04 1.62
CA PHE A 161 -17.19 0.48 2.60
C PHE A 161 -16.82 0.20 4.06
N ARG A 162 -15.64 -0.36 4.33
CA ARG A 162 -15.22 -0.81 5.65
C ARG A 162 -13.86 -0.21 6.03
N ASP A 163 -12.76 -0.88 5.70
CA ASP A 163 -11.40 -0.50 6.11
C ASP A 163 -10.68 0.39 5.09
N ASN A 164 -11.04 0.31 3.80
CA ASN A 164 -10.41 1.07 2.71
C ASN A 164 -8.86 1.03 2.78
N ASP A 165 -8.28 -0.16 3.00
CA ASP A 165 -6.84 -0.40 3.12
C ASP A 165 -6.16 0.27 4.32
N MET A 166 -6.89 0.56 5.40
CA MET A 166 -6.30 0.95 6.69
C MET A 166 -5.94 -0.32 7.49
N PRO A 167 -4.64 -0.64 7.70
CA PRO A 167 -4.24 -1.91 8.30
C PRO A 167 -4.79 -2.16 9.69
N ASP A 168 -4.86 -1.14 10.54
CA ASP A 168 -5.34 -1.26 11.92
C ASP A 168 -6.85 -1.51 11.98
N VAL A 169 -7.63 -0.89 11.09
CA VAL A 169 -9.06 -1.13 10.94
C VAL A 169 -9.32 -2.53 10.40
N TYR A 170 -8.56 -2.96 9.38
CA TYR A 170 -8.65 -4.32 8.86
C TYR A 170 -8.26 -5.36 9.93
N TYR A 171 -7.17 -5.15 10.66
CA TYR A 171 -6.70 -6.07 11.71
C TYR A 171 -7.75 -6.30 12.80
N LYS A 172 -8.38 -5.22 13.28
CA LYS A 172 -9.48 -5.28 14.26
C LYS A 172 -10.70 -6.02 13.72
N ARG A 173 -11.04 -5.82 12.45
CA ARG A 173 -12.13 -6.57 11.80
C ARG A 173 -11.80 -8.03 11.63
N ALA A 174 -10.59 -8.34 11.19
CA ALA A 174 -10.17 -9.71 10.88
C ALA A 174 -10.31 -10.64 12.10
N GLU A 175 -10.14 -10.13 13.32
CA GLU A 175 -10.36 -10.92 14.54
C GLU A 175 -11.76 -11.56 14.61
N VAL A 176 -12.78 -10.90 14.07
CA VAL A 176 -14.18 -11.36 14.10
C VAL A 176 -14.65 -11.83 12.73
N ASP A 177 -14.42 -11.01 11.70
CA ASP A 177 -14.94 -11.22 10.35
C ASP A 177 -14.10 -12.27 9.57
N PHE A 178 -12.80 -12.37 9.83
CA PHE A 178 -11.84 -13.20 9.07
C PHE A 178 -10.81 -13.89 9.98
N PRO A 179 -11.24 -14.74 10.93
CA PRO A 179 -10.37 -15.26 12.00
C PRO A 179 -9.15 -16.03 11.46
N GLU A 180 -9.26 -16.68 10.30
CA GLU A 180 -8.14 -17.36 9.65
C GLU A 180 -7.05 -16.36 9.19
N MET A 181 -7.45 -15.21 8.61
CA MET A 181 -6.51 -14.17 8.20
C MET A 181 -5.87 -13.49 9.42
N TYR A 182 -6.65 -13.26 10.47
CA TYR A 182 -6.13 -12.73 11.73
C TYR A 182 -5.10 -13.66 12.37
N GLN A 183 -5.38 -14.98 12.40
CA GLN A 183 -4.43 -15.97 12.86
C GLN A 183 -3.19 -16.00 11.97
N TRP A 184 -3.35 -15.94 10.66
CA TRP A 184 -2.23 -15.92 9.72
C TRP A 184 -1.29 -14.73 9.96
N ILE A 185 -1.84 -13.52 10.13
CA ILE A 185 -1.06 -12.30 10.45
C ILE A 185 -0.28 -12.50 11.76
N ASN A 186 -0.94 -13.03 12.79
CA ASN A 186 -0.28 -13.24 14.09
C ASN A 186 0.81 -14.32 14.04
N ASN A 187 0.58 -15.42 13.30
CA ASN A 187 1.54 -16.50 13.16
C ASN A 187 2.80 -16.09 12.39
N HIS A 188 2.69 -15.13 11.47
CA HIS A 188 3.81 -14.65 10.64
C HIS A 188 4.26 -13.22 11.00
N MET A 189 3.85 -12.71 12.16
CA MET A 189 4.08 -11.33 12.57
C MET A 189 5.57 -10.98 12.58
N GLU A 190 6.39 -11.84 13.20
CA GLU A 190 7.84 -11.66 13.30
C GLU A 190 8.53 -11.97 11.98
N GLU A 191 8.22 -13.13 11.39
CA GLU A 191 8.87 -13.62 10.16
C GLU A 191 8.74 -12.64 8.99
N TYR A 192 7.55 -12.08 8.77
CA TYR A 192 7.27 -11.18 7.66
C TYR A 192 7.21 -9.70 8.06
N SER A 193 7.62 -9.39 9.31
CA SER A 193 7.65 -8.04 9.87
C SER A 193 6.32 -7.30 9.71
N LEU A 194 5.24 -7.88 10.22
CA LEU A 194 3.86 -7.39 10.06
C LEU A 194 3.36 -6.57 11.27
N GLN A 195 4.26 -6.13 12.16
CA GLN A 195 3.91 -5.39 13.40
C GLN A 195 3.07 -4.15 13.14
N CYS A 196 3.19 -3.55 11.94
CA CYS A 196 2.38 -2.43 11.50
C CYS A 196 0.86 -2.67 11.63
N PHE A 197 0.35 -3.91 11.55
CA PHE A 197 -1.08 -4.18 11.77
C PHE A 197 -1.54 -3.90 13.22
N LYS A 198 -0.61 -3.93 14.19
CA LYS A 198 -0.87 -3.61 15.61
C LYS A 198 -0.46 -2.19 15.99
N GLU A 199 0.65 -1.72 15.42
CA GLU A 199 1.31 -0.46 15.83
C GLU A 199 0.81 0.77 15.07
N PHE A 200 0.31 0.56 13.84
CA PHE A 200 -0.28 1.64 13.07
C PHE A 200 -1.59 2.11 13.72
N GLU A 201 -1.78 3.42 13.80
CA GLU A 201 -3.01 4.01 14.27
C GLU A 201 -3.56 5.00 13.24
N SER A 202 -4.64 4.62 12.58
CA SER A 202 -5.24 5.44 11.55
C SER A 202 -6.22 6.48 12.10
N TYR A 203 -6.43 6.55 13.42
CA TYR A 203 -7.51 7.24 14.15
C TYR A 203 -8.95 6.92 13.70
N LEU A 204 -9.14 6.01 12.73
CA LEU A 204 -10.44 5.66 12.17
C LEU A 204 -11.01 4.43 12.84
N VAL A 205 -12.31 4.23 12.61
CA VAL A 205 -13.04 3.02 12.98
C VAL A 205 -13.60 2.39 11.72
N ASP A 206 -14.06 1.15 11.84
CA ASP A 206 -14.73 0.44 10.74
C ASP A 206 -15.84 1.30 10.11
N LYS A 207 -15.91 1.29 8.78
CA LYS A 207 -16.82 2.09 7.93
C LYS A 207 -16.54 3.58 7.89
N ALA A 208 -15.56 4.08 8.65
CA ALA A 208 -15.19 5.50 8.65
C ALA A 208 -14.08 5.85 7.65
N ALA A 209 -13.44 4.85 7.02
CA ALA A 209 -12.26 5.07 6.19
C ALA A 209 -12.53 5.76 4.83
N ASN A 210 -13.80 6.05 4.52
CA ASN A 210 -14.21 6.88 3.39
C ASN A 210 -14.94 8.16 3.80
N VAL A 211 -15.03 8.44 5.11
CA VAL A 211 -15.53 9.73 5.57
C VAL A 211 -14.53 10.79 5.10
N VAL A 212 -15.09 11.78 4.40
CA VAL A 212 -14.36 12.94 3.87
C VAL A 212 -13.65 13.64 5.04
N LEU A 213 -12.38 13.97 4.83
CA LEU A 213 -11.61 14.75 5.80
C LEU A 213 -12.12 16.18 5.81
N ASP A 214 -12.57 16.69 6.96
CA ASP A 214 -12.84 18.12 7.12
C ASP A 214 -11.50 18.87 7.28
N VAL A 215 -10.99 19.43 6.18
CA VAL A 215 -9.72 20.17 6.15
C VAL A 215 -9.78 21.54 6.83
N THR A 216 -10.98 21.99 7.24
CA THR A 216 -11.17 23.22 8.01
C THR A 216 -11.15 22.97 9.52
N ASN A 217 -11.17 21.70 9.93
CA ASN A 217 -11.09 21.28 11.32
C ASN A 217 -9.65 20.91 11.69
N ASP A 218 -8.93 21.83 12.35
CA ASP A 218 -7.54 21.65 12.76
C ASP A 218 -7.29 20.36 13.56
N ALA A 219 -8.24 19.95 14.41
CA ALA A 219 -8.10 18.75 15.22
C ALA A 219 -8.20 17.47 14.39
N GLU A 220 -9.05 17.47 13.36
CA GLU A 220 -9.16 16.34 12.43
C GLU A 220 -7.96 16.29 11.49
N LEU A 221 -7.53 17.44 10.97
CA LEU A 221 -6.34 17.58 10.14
C LEU A 221 -5.07 17.11 10.87
N THR A 222 -4.92 17.47 12.15
CA THR A 222 -3.80 17.02 12.99
C THR A 222 -3.79 15.49 13.15
N LYS A 223 -4.96 14.85 13.30
CA LYS A 223 -5.05 13.38 13.38
C LYS A 223 -4.70 12.74 12.04
N PHE A 224 -5.16 13.34 10.94
CA PHE A 224 -4.81 12.91 9.59
C PHE A 224 -3.31 12.97 9.33
N GLU A 225 -2.67 14.09 9.65
CA GLU A 225 -1.22 14.25 9.51
C GLU A 225 -0.45 13.20 10.33
N LYS A 226 -0.83 12.98 11.59
CA LYS A 226 -0.24 11.96 12.46
C LYS A 226 -0.40 10.54 11.90
N SER A 227 -1.53 10.25 11.26
CA SER A 227 -1.76 8.96 10.61
C SER A 227 -0.80 8.74 9.44
N ILE A 228 -0.54 9.78 8.62
CA ILE A 228 0.47 9.69 7.55
C ILE A 228 1.87 9.46 8.13
N ASP A 229 2.24 10.19 9.18
CA ASP A 229 3.53 10.00 9.87
C ASP A 229 3.69 8.59 10.44
N ASN A 230 2.63 8.05 11.05
CA ASN A 230 2.63 6.71 11.60
C ASN A 230 2.81 5.67 10.47
N ALA A 231 2.08 5.80 9.35
CA ALA A 231 2.25 4.92 8.19
C ALA A 231 3.70 4.94 7.64
N ILE A 232 4.28 6.13 7.47
CA ILE A 232 5.68 6.30 7.04
C ILE A 232 6.63 5.61 8.03
N THR A 233 6.44 5.84 9.33
CA THR A 233 7.26 5.24 10.39
C THR A 233 7.16 3.72 10.39
N CYS A 234 5.95 3.16 10.23
CA CYS A 234 5.74 1.71 10.12
C CYS A 234 6.47 1.11 8.92
N ILE A 235 6.43 1.77 7.75
CA ILE A 235 7.13 1.27 6.54
C ILE A 235 8.65 1.30 6.75
N GLU A 236 9.18 2.36 7.37
CA GLU A 236 10.61 2.50 7.66
C GLU A 236 11.10 1.48 8.69
N GLN A 237 10.35 1.31 9.77
CA GLN A 237 10.65 0.29 10.77
C GLN A 237 10.56 -1.12 10.17
N ARG A 238 9.59 -1.35 9.27
CA ARG A 238 9.49 -2.62 8.56
C ARG A 238 10.69 -2.86 7.65
N ALA A 239 11.16 -1.86 6.92
CA ALA A 239 12.37 -1.98 6.10
C ALA A 239 13.59 -2.38 6.95
N GLU A 240 13.76 -1.74 8.12
CA GLU A 240 14.82 -2.07 9.07
C GLU A 240 14.70 -3.52 9.58
N ASN A 241 13.51 -3.94 10.00
CA ASN A 241 13.28 -5.30 10.50
C ASN A 241 13.53 -6.36 9.43
N LEU A 242 13.06 -6.13 8.20
CA LEU A 242 13.29 -7.04 7.07
C LEU A 242 14.78 -7.15 6.74
N TRP A 243 15.50 -6.02 6.70
CA TRP A 243 16.93 -6.01 6.46
C TRP A 243 17.69 -6.81 7.53
N ASN A 244 17.39 -6.56 8.80
CA ASN A 244 17.98 -7.30 9.91
C ASN A 244 17.65 -8.80 9.83
N ASN A 245 16.43 -9.19 9.46
CA ASN A 245 16.08 -10.59 9.26
C ASN A 245 16.85 -11.21 8.08
N MET A 246 17.17 -10.45 7.02
CA MET A 246 18.02 -10.90 5.91
C MET A 246 19.47 -11.12 6.33
N GLU A 247 20.05 -10.23 7.13
CA GLU A 247 21.44 -10.36 7.57
C GLU A 247 21.67 -11.49 8.59
N ASN A 248 20.62 -11.87 9.33
CA ASN A 248 20.69 -12.90 10.38
C ASN A 248 20.35 -14.32 9.91
N ARG A 249 20.16 -14.55 8.61
CA ARG A 249 19.93 -15.88 8.00
C ARG A 249 21.20 -16.45 7.39
#